data_AF-A0A1Y1WRY7-F1
#
_entry.id   AF-A0A1Y1WRY7-F1
#
_cell.length_a   1.000
_cell.length_b   1.000
_cell.length_c   1.000
_cell.angle_alpha   90.00
_cell.angle_beta   90.00
_cell.angle_gamma   90.00
#
_symmetry.space_group_name_H-M   'P 1'
#
loop_
_entity.id
_entity.type
_entity.pdbx_description
1 polymer ?
#
loop_
_entity_poly.entity_id
_entity_poly.type
_entity_poly.pdbx_seq_one_letter_code
_entity_poly.pdbx_strand_id
1 'polypeptide(L)'
;MGIDFKVFGFFSLNVILITYMFGDLWVRWNEIPDLIPTSFKLNGQSKDEKRKEYLIFLPIISFILCVLLYFLNLKLPEGFYPIEFKDKDLKSKFERSTKIYLQILGFLYNLIMFYINYTMSKSKELNIIPMIVLSVILIGIIILYSNKVDEFIEPLQEKPKDDKKEVKDDKKDEKKSKDNEAKKTK
;
A
#
# COMPACT_ATOMS: atom_id res chain seq x y z
N MET A 1 -12.95 -17.77 1.10
CA MET A 1 -12.22 -16.50 0.92
C MET A 1 -12.89 -15.78 -0.25
N GLY A 2 -13.71 -14.76 -0.01
CA GLY A 2 -14.38 -14.04 -1.10
C GLY A 2 -13.35 -13.26 -1.91
N ILE A 3 -13.39 -13.36 -3.24
CA ILE A 3 -12.53 -12.56 -4.11
C ILE A 3 -12.95 -11.09 -3.95
N ASP A 4 -12.03 -10.25 -3.48
CA ASP A 4 -12.27 -8.81 -3.44
C ASP A 4 -12.20 -8.27 -4.87
N PHE A 5 -13.35 -7.95 -5.45
CA PHE A 5 -13.48 -7.46 -6.82
C PHE A 5 -12.57 -6.24 -7.08
N LYS A 6 -12.32 -5.39 -6.07
CA LYS A 6 -11.43 -4.23 -6.22
C LYS A 6 -9.97 -4.67 -6.38
N VAL A 7 -9.50 -5.57 -5.52
CA VAL A 7 -8.13 -6.11 -5.57
C VAL A 7 -7.91 -6.85 -6.88
N PHE A 8 -8.87 -7.69 -7.28
CA PHE A 8 -8.83 -8.41 -8.56
C PHE A 8 -8.85 -7.46 -9.76
N GLY A 9 -9.68 -6.40 -9.72
CA GLY A 9 -9.76 -5.38 -10.76
C GLY A 9 -8.42 -4.67 -10.99
N PHE A 10 -7.81 -4.14 -9.92
CA PHE A 10 -6.50 -3.49 -10.04
C PHE A 10 -5.40 -4.47 -10.46
N PHE A 11 -5.41 -5.70 -9.95
CA PHE A 11 -4.46 -6.72 -10.38
C PHE A 11 -4.59 -6.99 -11.90
N SER A 12 -5.81 -7.12 -12.39
CA SER A 12 -6.08 -7.33 -13.82
C SER A 12 -5.59 -6.15 -14.67
N LEU A 13 -5.81 -4.91 -14.21
CA LEU A 13 -5.30 -3.71 -14.90
C LEU A 13 -3.77 -3.70 -14.99
N ASN A 14 -3.07 -4.11 -13.93
CA ASN A 14 -1.61 -4.25 -13.96
C ASN A 14 -1.15 -5.28 -15.00
N VAL A 15 -1.80 -6.45 -15.03
CA VAL A 15 -1.50 -7.50 -16.02
C VAL A 15 -1.76 -7.01 -17.44
N ILE A 16 -2.85 -6.28 -17.68
CA ILE A 16 -3.17 -5.69 -18.99
C ILE A 16 -2.08 -4.71 -19.43
N LEU A 17 -1.65 -3.79 -18.56
CA LEU A 17 -0.58 -2.84 -18.88
C LEU A 17 0.73 -3.55 -19.25
N ILE A 18 1.11 -4.58 -18.48
CA ILE A 18 2.34 -5.34 -18.74
C ILE A 18 2.23 -6.11 -20.05
N THR A 19 1.08 -6.75 -20.30
CA THR A 19 0.82 -7.46 -21.56
C THR A 19 0.89 -6.51 -22.74
N TYR A 20 0.33 -5.31 -22.60
CA TYR A 20 0.39 -4.28 -23.64
C TYR A 20 1.83 -3.82 -23.89
N MET A 21 2.65 -3.62 -22.85
CA MET A 21 4.07 -3.26 -23.03
C MET A 21 4.82 -4.32 -23.83
N PHE A 22 4.68 -5.61 -23.49
CA PHE A 22 5.28 -6.68 -24.27
C PHE A 22 4.71 -6.77 -25.69
N GLY A 23 3.39 -6.59 -25.84
CA GLY A 23 2.71 -6.63 -27.13
C GLY A 23 3.15 -5.52 -28.08
N ASP A 24 3.25 -4.28 -27.60
CA ASP A 24 3.72 -3.13 -28.41
C ASP A 24 5.16 -3.35 -28.89
N LEU A 25 6.04 -3.80 -28.00
CA LEU A 25 7.43 -4.12 -28.36
C LEU A 25 7.50 -5.26 -29.37
N TRP A 26 6.68 -6.31 -29.21
CA TRP A 26 6.67 -7.44 -30.14
C TRP A 26 6.20 -7.03 -31.54
N VAL A 27 5.12 -6.26 -31.63
CA VAL A 27 4.55 -5.82 -32.91
C VAL A 27 5.49 -4.85 -33.62
N ARG A 28 6.12 -3.94 -32.88
CA ARG A 28 6.92 -2.84 -33.45
C ARG A 28 8.43 -3.07 -33.41
N TRP A 29 8.89 -4.25 -33.02
CA TRP A 29 10.32 -4.52 -32.79
C TRP A 29 11.24 -4.08 -33.95
N ASN A 30 10.78 -4.32 -35.18
CA ASN A 30 11.52 -4.00 -36.39
C ASN A 30 11.45 -2.52 -36.79
N GLU A 31 10.47 -1.78 -36.26
CA GLU A 31 10.30 -0.33 -36.50
C GLU A 31 11.06 0.52 -35.49
N ILE A 32 11.43 -0.06 -34.35
CA ILE A 32 12.16 0.62 -33.29
C ILE A 32 13.63 0.78 -33.74
N PRO A 33 14.18 2.00 -33.71
CA PRO A 33 15.59 2.22 -34.07
C PRO A 33 16.52 1.48 -33.11
N ASP A 34 17.68 1.07 -33.60
CA ASP A 34 18.63 0.29 -32.79
C ASP A 34 19.13 1.06 -31.58
N LEU A 35 19.21 2.39 -31.67
CA LEU A 35 19.51 3.29 -30.55
C LEU A 35 18.26 4.04 -30.14
N ILE A 36 17.97 4.00 -28.83
CA ILE A 36 16.85 4.68 -28.20
C ILE A 36 17.31 5.60 -27.06
N PRO A 37 16.60 6.70 -26.81
CA PRO A 37 16.88 7.55 -25.66
C PRO A 37 16.56 6.80 -24.36
N THR A 38 17.47 6.83 -23.39
CA THR A 38 17.31 6.17 -22.08
C THR A 38 17.33 7.11 -20.90
N SER A 39 17.94 8.28 -21.06
CA SER A 39 17.91 9.34 -20.06
C SER A 39 17.47 10.65 -20.73
N PHE A 40 16.69 11.44 -20.01
CA PHE A 40 16.17 12.71 -20.49
C PHE A 40 16.59 13.84 -19.55
N LYS A 41 16.96 14.98 -20.12
CA LYS A 41 17.17 16.22 -19.38
C LYS A 41 15.82 16.79 -18.93
N LEU A 42 15.84 17.76 -18.02
CA LEU A 42 14.65 18.48 -17.56
C LEU A 42 13.88 19.20 -18.68
N ASN A 43 14.51 19.45 -19.82
CA ASN A 43 13.87 20.00 -21.01
C ASN A 43 13.25 18.92 -21.93
N GLY A 44 13.27 17.64 -21.54
CA GLY A 44 12.71 16.52 -22.32
C GLY A 44 13.61 15.96 -23.42
N GLN A 45 14.80 16.54 -23.63
CA GLN A 45 15.76 16.07 -24.64
C GLN A 45 16.54 14.84 -24.16
N SER A 46 16.85 13.93 -25.09
CA SER A 46 17.71 12.77 -24.86
C SER A 46 19.09 13.22 -24.39
N LYS A 47 19.62 12.57 -23.35
CA LYS A 47 20.99 12.76 -22.86
C LYS A 47 21.87 11.56 -23.19
N ASP A 48 21.37 10.35 -22.94
CA ASP A 48 22.08 9.09 -23.19
C ASP A 48 21.21 8.14 -24.02
N GLU A 49 21.85 7.41 -24.93
CA GLU A 49 21.22 6.42 -25.78
C GLU A 49 21.71 5.01 -25.43
N LYS A 50 20.82 4.03 -25.54
CA LYS A 50 21.18 2.61 -25.43
C LYS A 50 20.54 1.83 -26.56
N ARG A 51 20.97 0.58 -26.68
CA ARG A 51 20.38 -0.34 -27.64
C ARG A 51 18.91 -0.66 -27.29
N LYS A 52 18.09 -0.91 -28.30
CA LYS A 52 16.63 -1.18 -28.17
C LYS A 52 16.28 -2.37 -27.28
N GLU A 53 17.20 -3.32 -27.05
CA GLU A 53 17.04 -4.39 -26.06
C GLU A 53 16.80 -3.84 -24.65
N TYR A 54 17.22 -2.60 -24.38
CA TYR A 54 16.92 -1.95 -23.11
C TYR A 54 15.41 -1.81 -22.84
N LEU A 55 14.57 -1.69 -23.88
CA LEU A 55 13.12 -1.57 -23.74
C LEU A 55 12.47 -2.78 -23.09
N ILE A 56 13.08 -3.97 -23.20
CA ILE A 56 12.53 -5.20 -22.64
C ILE A 56 12.68 -5.23 -21.11
N PHE A 57 13.65 -4.50 -20.54
CA PHE A 57 13.84 -4.48 -19.08
C PHE A 57 12.68 -3.82 -18.34
N LEU A 58 12.07 -2.78 -18.91
CA LEU A 58 10.95 -2.08 -18.27
C LEU A 58 9.74 -2.99 -17.99
N PRO A 59 9.20 -3.72 -18.97
CA PRO A 59 8.10 -4.65 -18.71
C PRO A 59 8.52 -5.84 -17.84
N ILE A 60 9.79 -6.27 -17.87
CA ILE A 60 10.31 -7.30 -16.94
C ILE A 60 10.26 -6.80 -15.49
N ILE A 61 10.76 -5.59 -15.21
CA ILE A 61 10.74 -5.03 -13.85
C ILE A 61 9.28 -4.84 -13.39
N SER A 62 8.42 -4.35 -14.29
CA SER A 62 6.98 -4.20 -14.03
C SER A 62 6.31 -5.55 -13.71
N PHE A 63 6.69 -6.62 -14.43
CA PHE A 63 6.25 -7.98 -14.17
C PHE A 63 6.71 -8.50 -12.81
N ILE A 64 8.00 -8.34 -12.48
CA ILE A 64 8.55 -8.74 -11.17
C ILE A 64 7.80 -8.03 -10.04
N LEU A 65 7.55 -6.72 -10.17
CA LEU A 65 6.78 -5.97 -9.18
C LEU A 65 5.33 -6.48 -9.07
N CYS A 66 4.68 -6.76 -10.19
CA CYS A 66 3.32 -7.31 -10.20
C CYS A 66 3.26 -8.67 -9.49
N VAL A 67 4.24 -9.54 -9.73
CA VAL A 67 4.38 -10.83 -9.05
C VAL A 67 4.62 -10.64 -7.54
N LEU A 68 5.50 -9.71 -7.16
CA LEU A 68 5.75 -9.40 -5.74
C LEU A 68 4.48 -8.92 -5.04
N LEU A 69 3.73 -8.02 -5.68
CA LEU A 69 2.44 -7.54 -5.18
C LEU A 69 1.38 -8.65 -5.09
N TYR A 70 1.40 -9.61 -6.01
CA TYR A 70 0.55 -10.80 -5.94
C TYR A 70 0.86 -11.65 -4.70
N PHE A 71 2.13 -11.90 -4.40
CA PHE A 71 2.53 -12.62 -3.19
C PHE A 71 2.18 -11.86 -1.91
N LEU A 72 2.37 -10.54 -1.88
CA LEU A 72 1.94 -9.67 -0.78
C LEU A 72 0.41 -9.71 -0.56
N ASN A 73 -0.38 -9.85 -1.63
CA ASN A 73 -1.83 -10.03 -1.51
C ASN A 73 -2.22 -11.39 -0.93
N LEU A 74 -1.48 -12.46 -1.25
CA LEU A 74 -1.75 -13.79 -0.72
C LEU A 74 -1.57 -13.81 0.80
N LYS A 75 -0.46 -13.26 1.29
CA LYS A 75 -0.19 -13.15 2.72
C LYS A 75 0.62 -11.89 3.01
N LEU A 76 0.01 -10.96 3.72
CA LEU A 76 0.74 -9.80 4.24
C LEU A 76 1.65 -10.29 5.38
N PRO A 77 2.97 -10.05 5.33
CA PRO A 77 3.87 -10.49 6.40
C PRO A 77 3.55 -9.76 7.71
N GLU A 78 3.71 -10.44 8.85
CA GLU A 78 3.35 -9.87 10.16
C GLU A 78 4.20 -8.64 10.55
N GLY A 79 5.40 -8.51 10.00
CA GLY A 79 6.23 -7.31 10.17
C GLY A 79 5.75 -6.06 9.42
N PHE A 80 4.72 -6.16 8.57
CA PHE A 80 4.12 -5.01 7.90
C PHE A 80 3.05 -4.30 8.75
N TYR A 81 2.65 -4.89 9.88
CA TYR A 81 1.70 -4.27 10.78
C TYR A 81 2.45 -3.36 11.76
N PRO A 82 2.09 -2.06 11.87
CA PRO A 82 2.70 -1.18 12.87
C PRO A 82 2.22 -1.49 14.30
N ILE A 83 1.20 -2.35 14.45
CA ILE A 83 0.54 -2.67 15.71
C ILE A 83 0.07 -4.13 15.76
N GLU A 84 -0.03 -4.68 16.97
CA GLU A 84 -0.66 -5.98 17.21
C GLU A 84 -2.18 -5.83 17.28
N PHE A 85 -2.88 -6.44 16.32
CA PHE A 85 -4.34 -6.48 16.32
C PHE A 85 -4.87 -7.55 17.26
N LYS A 86 -5.62 -7.13 18.29
CA LYS A 86 -6.39 -8.06 19.15
C LYS A 86 -7.68 -8.55 18.49
N ASP A 87 -8.31 -7.68 17.70
CA ASP A 87 -9.55 -7.98 16.99
C ASP A 87 -9.25 -8.48 15.57
N LYS A 88 -9.76 -9.68 15.25
CA LYS A 88 -9.59 -10.33 13.94
C LYS A 88 -10.35 -9.61 12.82
N ASP A 89 -11.51 -9.03 13.12
CA ASP A 89 -12.30 -8.32 12.12
C ASP A 89 -11.62 -7.00 11.73
N LEU A 90 -11.04 -6.34 12.74
CA LEU A 90 -10.29 -5.10 12.56
C LEU A 90 -9.00 -5.35 11.77
N LYS A 91 -8.27 -6.43 12.10
CA LYS A 91 -7.11 -6.90 11.32
C LYS A 91 -7.47 -7.15 9.85
N SER A 92 -8.58 -7.84 9.61
CA SER A 92 -9.03 -8.16 8.25
C SER A 92 -9.37 -6.91 7.43
N LYS A 93 -10.03 -5.91 8.04
CA LYS A 93 -10.32 -4.61 7.39
C LYS A 93 -9.06 -3.83 7.07
N PHE A 94 -8.08 -3.81 7.98
CA PHE A 94 -6.80 -3.16 7.75
C PHE A 94 -6.04 -3.83 6.61
N GLU A 95 -5.86 -5.16 6.67
CA GLU A 95 -5.22 -5.93 5.61
C GLU A 95 -5.84 -5.69 4.24
N ARG A 96 -7.17 -5.67 4.18
CA ARG A 96 -7.90 -5.40 2.94
C ARG A 96 -7.57 -4.01 2.40
N SER A 97 -7.60 -2.98 3.25
CA SER A 97 -7.26 -1.60 2.86
C SER A 97 -5.82 -1.48 2.38
N THR A 98 -4.87 -2.09 3.09
CA THR A 98 -3.45 -2.13 2.71
C THR A 98 -3.23 -2.81 1.37
N LYS A 99 -3.90 -3.94 1.12
CA LYS A 99 -3.81 -4.65 -0.17
C LYS A 99 -4.32 -3.79 -1.33
N ILE A 100 -5.47 -3.13 -1.17
CA ILE A 100 -6.01 -2.22 -2.18
C ILE A 100 -5.03 -1.06 -2.44
N TYR A 101 -4.50 -0.45 -1.38
CA TYR A 101 -3.52 0.63 -1.48
C TYR A 101 -2.26 0.20 -2.26
N LEU A 102 -1.68 -0.95 -1.92
CA LEU A 102 -0.51 -1.50 -2.63
C LEU A 102 -0.81 -1.78 -4.11
N GLN A 103 -2.03 -2.24 -4.44
CA GLN A 103 -2.45 -2.44 -5.82
C GLN A 103 -2.57 -1.13 -6.60
N ILE A 104 -3.06 -0.06 -5.97
CA ILE A 104 -3.13 1.28 -6.57
C ILE A 104 -1.72 1.82 -6.83
N LEU A 105 -0.80 1.68 -5.88
CA LEU A 105 0.60 2.07 -6.05
C LEU A 105 1.27 1.31 -7.19
N GLY A 106 1.07 -0.02 -7.24
CA GLY A 106 1.55 -0.87 -8.32
C GLY A 106 1.01 -0.44 -9.68
N PHE A 107 -0.28 -0.14 -9.75
CA PHE A 107 -0.93 0.35 -10.97
C PHE A 107 -0.33 1.68 -11.45
N LEU A 108 -0.15 2.66 -10.55
CA LEU A 108 0.45 3.95 -10.90
C LEU A 108 1.90 3.79 -11.36
N TYR A 109 2.68 2.94 -10.68
CA TYR A 109 4.03 2.62 -11.12
C TYR A 109 4.05 2.00 -12.52
N ASN A 110 3.20 1.00 -12.78
CA ASN A 110 3.13 0.34 -14.08
C ASN A 110 2.62 1.28 -15.17
N LEU A 111 1.76 2.25 -14.84
CA LEU A 111 1.33 3.29 -15.76
C LEU A 111 2.49 4.24 -16.14
N ILE A 112 3.34 4.61 -15.18
CA ILE A 112 4.56 5.39 -15.44
C ILE A 112 5.52 4.59 -16.32
N MET A 113 5.77 3.31 -16.00
CA MET A 113 6.64 2.44 -16.79
C MET A 113 6.12 2.25 -18.21
N PHE A 114 4.80 2.06 -18.36
CA PHE A 114 4.14 2.00 -19.66
C PHE A 114 4.36 3.28 -20.47
N TYR A 115 4.15 4.45 -19.87
CA TYR A 115 4.37 5.73 -20.53
C TYR A 115 5.82 5.94 -20.99
N ILE A 116 6.80 5.56 -20.14
CA ILE A 116 8.21 5.60 -20.49
C ILE A 116 8.49 4.68 -21.68
N ASN A 117 8.05 3.41 -21.57
CA ASN A 117 8.31 2.40 -22.59
C ASN A 117 7.73 2.80 -23.95
N TYR A 118 6.49 3.30 -23.94
CA TYR A 118 5.82 3.82 -25.13
C TYR A 118 6.56 5.00 -25.76
N THR A 119 7.05 5.94 -24.95
CA THR A 119 7.75 7.13 -25.45
C THR A 119 9.13 6.78 -26.01
N MET A 120 9.89 5.96 -25.30
CA MET A 120 11.21 5.48 -25.73
C MET A 120 11.12 4.65 -27.01
N SER A 121 10.10 3.78 -27.14
CA SER A 121 9.90 2.96 -28.35
C SER A 121 9.55 3.78 -29.60
N LYS A 122 9.05 5.01 -29.43
CA LYS A 122 8.76 5.93 -30.54
C LYS A 122 9.89 6.93 -30.78
N SER A 123 10.99 6.83 -30.03
CA SER A 123 12.12 7.76 -30.07
C SER A 123 11.70 9.23 -30.03
N LYS A 124 10.62 9.53 -29.29
CA LYS A 124 10.11 10.88 -29.12
C LYS A 124 10.76 11.52 -27.91
N GLU A 125 10.85 12.84 -27.92
CA GLU A 125 11.14 13.61 -26.71
C GLU A 125 10.15 13.26 -25.62
N LEU A 126 10.66 13.11 -24.39
CA LEU A 126 9.83 12.77 -23.26
C LEU A 126 9.11 14.03 -22.78
N ASN A 127 7.79 14.07 -22.95
CA ASN A 127 6.99 15.06 -22.24
C ASN A 127 6.96 14.66 -20.75
N ILE A 128 7.57 15.48 -19.91
CA ILE A 128 7.74 15.22 -18.47
C ILE A 128 6.45 15.54 -17.70
N ILE A 129 5.51 16.31 -18.27
CA ILE A 129 4.29 16.76 -17.58
C ILE A 129 3.46 15.57 -17.06
N PRO A 130 3.14 14.52 -17.86
CA PRO A 130 2.40 13.37 -17.35
C PRO A 130 3.09 12.67 -16.18
N MET A 131 4.43 12.61 -16.18
CA MET A 131 5.19 12.02 -15.08
C MET A 131 5.09 12.84 -13.80
N ILE A 132 5.19 14.17 -13.90
CA ILE A 132 5.04 15.08 -12.76
C ILE A 132 3.62 14.92 -12.18
N VAL A 133 2.60 14.96 -13.03
CA VAL A 133 1.20 14.81 -12.60
C VAL A 133 0.98 13.47 -11.88
N LEU A 134 1.45 12.37 -12.47
CA LEU A 134 1.36 11.05 -11.84
C LEU A 134 2.14 10.97 -10.52
N SER A 135 3.30 11.63 -10.42
CA SER A 135 4.10 11.67 -9.19
C SER A 135 3.40 12.46 -8.08
N VAL A 136 2.76 13.60 -8.42
CA VAL A 136 1.97 14.38 -7.45
C VAL A 136 0.76 13.58 -6.97
N ILE A 137 0.07 12.88 -7.88
CA ILE A 137 -1.04 11.97 -7.53
C ILE A 137 -0.54 10.87 -6.58
N LEU A 138 0.62 10.27 -6.86
CA LEU A 138 1.22 9.25 -6.03
C LEU A 138 1.49 9.76 -4.60
N ILE A 139 2.12 10.94 -4.49
CA ILE A 139 2.39 11.59 -3.19
C ILE A 139 1.07 11.87 -2.45
N GLY A 140 0.06 12.40 -3.15
CA GLY A 140 -1.26 12.65 -2.56
C GLY A 140 -1.90 11.38 -2.01
N ILE A 141 -1.84 10.26 -2.74
CA ILE A 141 -2.38 8.98 -2.29
C ILE A 141 -1.62 8.44 -1.06
N ILE A 142 -0.29 8.59 -1.02
CA ILE A 142 0.54 8.22 0.14
C ILE A 142 0.12 9.02 1.37
N ILE A 143 -0.02 10.34 1.25
CA ILE A 143 -0.42 11.24 2.36
C ILE A 143 -1.83 10.87 2.84
N LEU A 144 -2.79 10.75 1.92
CA LEU A 144 -4.17 10.38 2.26
C LEU A 144 -4.25 9.04 2.97
N TYR A 145 -3.46 8.06 2.53
CA TYR A 145 -3.40 6.75 3.17
C TYR A 145 -2.75 6.82 4.55
N SER A 146 -1.65 7.55 4.71
CA SER A 146 -1.00 7.76 6.01
C SER A 146 -1.96 8.33 7.04
N ASN A 147 -2.67 9.42 6.69
CA ASN A 147 -3.64 10.05 7.58
C ASN A 147 -4.76 9.09 8.00
N LYS A 148 -5.23 8.22 7.08
CA LYS A 148 -6.23 7.20 7.38
C LYS A 148 -5.71 6.08 8.27
N VAL A 149 -4.44 5.72 8.13
CA VAL A 149 -3.80 4.74 9.00
C VAL A 149 -3.67 5.31 10.41
N ASP A 150 -3.28 6.59 10.55
CA ASP A 150 -3.17 7.26 11.84
C ASP A 150 -4.54 7.34 12.55
N GLU A 151 -5.59 7.78 11.85
CA GLU A 151 -6.98 7.79 12.36
C GLU A 151 -7.44 6.39 12.82
N PHE A 152 -6.97 5.34 12.14
CA PHE A 152 -7.31 3.96 12.49
C PHE A 152 -6.51 3.44 13.71
N ILE A 153 -5.31 3.96 13.95
CA ILE A 153 -4.41 3.55 15.03
C ILE A 153 -4.73 4.29 16.34
N GLU A 154 -5.10 5.58 16.30
CA GLU A 154 -5.44 6.39 17.48
C GLU A 154 -6.37 5.69 18.49
N PRO A 155 -7.54 5.13 18.10
CA PRO A 155 -8.44 4.46 19.03
C PRO A 155 -7.90 3.13 19.57
N LEU A 156 -6.87 2.54 18.95
CA LEU A 156 -6.23 1.31 19.42
C LEU A 156 -5.11 1.58 20.43
N GLN A 157 -4.56 2.80 20.43
CA GLN A 157 -3.56 3.25 21.40
C GLN A 157 -4.18 3.82 22.69
N GLU A 158 -5.39 4.38 22.61
CA GLU A 158 -6.16 4.75 23.80
C GLU A 158 -6.71 3.51 24.53
N LYS A 159 -5.88 2.91 25.40
CA LYS A 159 -6.37 2.02 26.46
C LYS A 159 -7.05 2.85 27.58
N PRO A 160 -8.06 2.27 28.25
CA PRO A 160 -9.05 3.00 29.04
C PRO A 160 -8.40 3.75 30.20
N LYS A 161 -8.55 5.08 30.23
CA LYS A 161 -8.66 5.78 31.49
C LYS A 161 -10.04 5.43 32.07
N ASP A 162 -10.06 5.07 33.35
CA ASP A 162 -11.23 4.77 34.16
C ASP A 162 -11.79 3.34 34.10
N ASP A 163 -11.16 2.47 34.90
CA ASP A 163 -11.89 1.57 35.81
C ASP A 163 -11.12 1.47 37.16
N LYS A 164 -10.88 2.63 37.76
CA LYS A 164 -10.43 2.76 39.17
C LYS A 164 -11.41 3.60 39.98
N LYS A 165 -12.72 3.39 39.81
CA LYS A 165 -13.74 3.85 40.76
C LYS A 165 -14.94 2.91 40.74
N GLU A 166 -14.84 1.80 41.47
CA GLU A 166 -15.95 1.23 42.26
C GLU A 166 -15.45 0.01 43.06
N VAL A 167 -14.58 0.27 44.05
CA VAL A 167 -14.47 -0.60 45.24
C VAL A 167 -14.35 0.33 46.46
N LYS A 168 -15.41 1.06 46.73
CA LYS A 168 -15.70 1.63 48.05
C LYS A 168 -17.20 1.54 48.22
N ASP A 169 -17.68 0.45 48.81
CA ASP A 169 -18.72 0.48 49.87
C ASP A 169 -19.17 -0.93 50.28
N ASP A 170 -18.24 -1.81 50.66
CA ASP A 170 -18.63 -3.08 51.32
C ASP A 170 -17.76 -3.46 52.54
N LYS A 171 -16.86 -2.57 52.99
CA LYS A 171 -16.01 -2.81 54.18
C LYS A 171 -16.38 -2.00 55.41
N LYS A 172 -17.52 -1.30 55.41
CA LYS A 172 -17.95 -0.47 56.56
C LYS A 172 -18.97 -1.14 57.48
N ASP A 173 -19.63 -2.21 57.04
CA ASP A 173 -20.65 -2.87 57.86
C ASP A 173 -20.12 -4.08 58.67
N GLU A 174 -18.96 -4.64 58.32
CA GLU A 174 -18.39 -5.77 59.07
C GLU A 174 -17.70 -5.36 60.39
N LYS A 175 -17.39 -4.06 60.57
CA LYS A 175 -16.70 -3.57 61.77
C LYS A 175 -17.65 -3.15 62.91
N LYS A 176 -18.95 -3.01 62.66
CA LYS A 176 -19.96 -2.74 63.72
C LYS A 176 -20.53 -4.01 64.37
N SER A 177 -20.34 -5.18 63.77
CA SER A 177 -20.84 -6.45 64.35
C SER A 177 -19.92 -7.03 65.44
N LYS A 178 -18.63 -6.66 65.49
CA LYS A 178 -17.69 -7.24 66.48
C LYS A 178 -17.63 -6.52 67.82
N ASP A 179 -18.17 -5.30 67.93
CA ASP A 179 -18.19 -4.56 69.22
C ASP A 179 -19.41 -4.92 70.11
N ASN A 180 -20.44 -5.58 69.57
CA ASN A 180 -21.61 -5.97 70.35
C ASN A 180 -21.52 -7.36 71.00
N GLU A 181 -20.58 -8.21 70.58
CA GLU A 181 -20.35 -9.53 71.23
C GLU A 181 -19.42 -9.44 72.45
N ALA A 182 -18.56 -8.42 72.56
CA ALA A 182 -17.62 -8.30 73.68
C ALA A 182 -18.23 -7.73 74.98
N LYS A 183 -19.52 -7.34 74.98
CA LYS A 183 -20.21 -6.77 76.16
C LYS A 183 -21.21 -7.72 76.84
N LYS A 184 -21.34 -8.98 76.40
CA LYS A 184 -22.24 -9.97 77.03
C LYS A 184 -21.55 -11.02 77.90
N THR A 185 -20.24 -10.93 78.10
CA THR A 185 -19.48 -11.85 78.96
C THR A 185 -18.60 -11.07 79.92
N LYS A 186 -19.23 -10.45 80.92
CA LYS A 186 -18.67 -10.20 82.25
C LYS A 186 -19.78 -9.83 83.22
#